data_AF-A0A3S0FX92-F1
#
_entry.id   AF-A0A3S0FX92-F1
#
_cell.length_a   1.000
_cell.length_b   1.000
_cell.length_c   1.000
_cell.angle_alpha   90.00
_cell.angle_beta   90.00
_cell.angle_gamma   90.00
#
_symmetry.space_group_name_H-M   'P 1'
#
loop_
_entity.id
_entity.type
_entity.pdbx_description
1 polymer ?
#
loop_
_entity_poly.entity_id
_entity_poly.type
_entity_poly.pdbx_seq_one_letter_code
_entity_poly.pdbx_strand_id
1 'polypeptide(L)'
;MDARWLSYKEQAERAVQQNKLEHAESLWYAALQDAEGFPENDPRLTVTLECLAELLFKQGKYAQAEPLCERTLQIYERTIGPTHPDVGILANNLAMLYHMQDKFEQAENLYKKALAVQTKALGAKHPEVINLLGNYANLLFRVHRDAEGEQMRAMAKSATTGKWNMSGRYQAYNAGGVAPSHAQAPAQAAQSTPPKQTQQQQSDTVPPSSKILHSVGAPPPIQKPVMPESPQFPLPPPSTEAPPTQSGIGRLMQQRKDSLNNP
;
A
#
# COMPACT_ATOMS: atom_id res chain seq x y z
N MET A 1 31.76 1.58 -4.84
CA MET A 1 30.34 1.25 -5.04
C MET A 1 29.45 2.27 -4.34
N ASP A 2 29.76 2.67 -3.11
CA ASP A 2 28.96 3.60 -2.29
C ASP A 2 28.68 4.99 -2.90
N ALA A 3 29.64 5.55 -3.66
CA ALA A 3 29.51 6.91 -4.22
C ALA A 3 28.40 7.05 -5.29
N ARG A 4 28.10 5.97 -6.04
CA ARG A 4 27.06 6.01 -7.08
C ARG A 4 25.67 6.01 -6.46
N TRP A 5 25.40 5.08 -5.54
CA TRP A 5 24.14 5.04 -4.78
C TRP A 5 23.84 6.39 -4.11
N LEU A 6 24.82 6.98 -3.42
CA LEU A 6 24.63 8.25 -2.74
C LEU A 6 24.31 9.38 -3.73
N SER A 7 24.98 9.40 -4.89
CA SER A 7 24.70 10.36 -5.94
C SER A 7 23.28 10.22 -6.49
N TYR A 8 22.82 8.99 -6.77
CA TYR A 8 21.45 8.75 -7.23
C TYR A 8 20.43 9.16 -6.18
N LYS A 9 20.64 8.79 -4.91
CA LYS A 9 19.79 9.21 -3.79
C LYS A 9 19.64 10.73 -3.72
N GLU A 10 20.76 11.46 -3.67
CA GLU A 10 20.70 12.92 -3.53
C GLU A 10 20.05 13.59 -4.74
N GLN A 11 20.31 13.09 -5.95
CA GLN A 11 19.66 13.59 -7.16
C GLN A 11 18.15 13.30 -7.13
N ALA A 12 17.75 12.12 -6.66
CA ALA A 12 16.35 11.74 -6.55
C ALA A 12 15.62 12.65 -5.56
N GLU A 13 16.21 12.90 -4.38
CA GLU A 13 15.68 13.81 -3.37
C GLU A 13 15.53 15.24 -3.92
N ARG A 14 16.55 15.75 -4.65
CA ARG A 14 16.47 17.06 -5.33
C ARG A 14 15.37 17.08 -6.40
N ALA A 15 15.22 16.00 -7.16
CA ALA A 15 14.17 15.89 -8.18
C ALA A 15 12.77 15.90 -7.55
N VAL A 16 12.56 15.22 -6.42
CA VAL A 16 11.32 15.28 -5.64
C VAL A 16 11.04 16.72 -5.17
N GLN A 17 12.05 17.42 -4.65
CA GLN A 17 11.91 18.82 -4.22
C GLN A 17 11.54 19.75 -5.39
N GLN A 18 11.99 19.45 -6.60
CA GLN A 18 11.67 20.17 -7.83
C GLN A 18 10.35 19.69 -8.47
N ASN A 19 9.61 18.79 -7.82
CA ASN A 19 8.40 18.16 -8.35
C ASN A 19 8.60 17.41 -9.69
N LYS A 20 9.82 16.96 -9.97
CA LYS A 20 10.17 16.16 -11.16
C LYS A 20 10.04 14.67 -10.85
N LEU A 21 8.81 14.20 -10.65
CA LEU A 21 8.53 12.88 -10.07
C LEU A 21 9.02 11.72 -10.94
N GLU A 22 8.87 11.79 -12.27
CA GLU A 22 9.37 10.73 -13.18
C GLU A 22 10.90 10.63 -13.18
N HIS A 23 11.57 11.78 -13.09
CA HIS A 23 13.03 11.81 -12.99
C HIS A 23 13.49 11.26 -11.64
N ALA A 24 12.81 11.64 -10.56
CA ALA A 24 13.06 11.09 -9.23
C ALA A 24 12.86 9.57 -9.19
N GLU A 25 11.81 9.05 -9.82
CA GLU A 25 11.53 7.62 -9.90
C GLU A 25 12.64 6.88 -10.64
N SER A 26 13.07 7.40 -11.78
CA SER A 26 14.19 6.82 -12.55
C SER A 26 15.48 6.76 -11.71
N LEU A 27 15.76 7.82 -10.94
CA LEU A 27 16.92 7.88 -10.06
C LEU A 27 16.80 6.93 -8.86
N TRP A 28 15.61 6.76 -8.29
CA TRP A 28 15.38 5.79 -7.21
C TRP A 28 15.50 4.35 -7.69
N TYR A 29 15.05 4.02 -8.91
CA TYR A 29 15.30 2.71 -9.51
C TYR A 29 16.80 2.47 -9.77
N ALA A 30 17.54 3.49 -10.23
CA ALA A 30 19.00 3.39 -10.37
C ALA A 30 19.70 3.19 -9.02
N ALA A 31 19.26 3.91 -7.98
CA ALA A 31 19.72 3.70 -6.62
C ALA A 31 19.39 2.28 -6.14
N LEU A 32 18.21 1.75 -6.48
CA LEU A 32 17.79 0.41 -6.06
C LEU A 32 18.71 -0.64 -6.67
N GLN A 33 19.00 -0.55 -7.96
CA GLN A 33 19.91 -1.46 -8.63
C GLN A 33 21.30 -1.49 -7.99
N ASP A 34 21.83 -0.33 -7.60
CA ASP A 34 23.09 -0.26 -6.85
C ASP A 34 22.94 -0.82 -5.43
N ALA A 35 21.77 -0.61 -4.80
CA ALA A 35 21.49 -1.08 -3.45
C ALA A 35 21.36 -2.60 -3.34
N GLU A 36 20.87 -3.29 -4.39
CA GLU A 36 20.82 -4.75 -4.49
C GLU A 36 22.19 -5.42 -4.41
N GLY A 37 23.26 -4.67 -4.69
CA GLY A 37 24.63 -5.16 -4.58
C GLY A 37 25.14 -5.27 -3.14
N PHE A 38 24.42 -4.71 -2.16
CA PHE A 38 24.78 -4.77 -0.74
C PHE A 38 24.03 -5.89 0.00
N PRO A 39 24.45 -6.27 1.22
CA PRO A 39 23.72 -7.23 2.03
C PRO A 39 22.25 -6.84 2.23
N GLU A 40 21.37 -7.84 2.36
CA GLU A 40 19.91 -7.62 2.50
C GLU A 40 19.53 -6.74 3.71
N ASN A 41 20.37 -6.73 4.75
CA ASN A 41 20.17 -5.92 5.96
C ASN A 41 20.85 -4.54 5.88
N ASP A 42 21.38 -4.15 4.72
CA ASP A 42 22.03 -2.86 4.54
C ASP A 42 21.00 -1.73 4.54
N PRO A 43 21.17 -0.68 5.38
CA PRO A 43 20.24 0.45 5.45
C PRO A 43 19.99 1.15 4.10
N ARG A 44 20.93 1.06 3.15
CA ARG A 44 20.77 1.66 1.82
C ARG A 44 19.67 1.00 1.03
N LEU A 45 19.54 -0.33 1.14
CA LEU A 45 18.47 -1.07 0.46
C LEU A 45 17.11 -0.64 1.02
N THR A 46 16.96 -0.64 2.35
CA THR A 46 15.69 -0.28 2.97
C THR A 46 15.30 1.17 2.72
N VAL A 47 16.23 2.13 2.85
CA VAL A 47 15.98 3.54 2.52
C VAL A 47 15.53 3.70 1.07
N THR A 48 16.15 2.98 0.14
CA THR A 48 15.81 3.07 -1.27
C THR A 48 14.41 2.50 -1.55
N LEU A 49 14.09 1.33 -0.99
CA LEU A 49 12.78 0.72 -1.12
C LEU A 49 11.68 1.61 -0.53
N GLU A 50 11.90 2.18 0.65
CA GLU A 50 10.97 3.09 1.33
C GLU A 50 10.71 4.36 0.51
N CYS A 51 11.77 5.05 0.06
CA CYS A 51 11.62 6.27 -0.71
C CYS A 51 10.95 6.04 -2.06
N LEU A 52 11.28 4.95 -2.75
CA LEU A 52 10.64 4.58 -4.00
C LEU A 52 9.17 4.22 -3.79
N ALA A 53 8.84 3.45 -2.75
CA ALA A 53 7.46 3.11 -2.43
C ALA A 53 6.61 4.35 -2.10
N GLU A 54 7.15 5.29 -1.32
CA GLU A 54 6.48 6.56 -1.01
C GLU A 54 6.23 7.39 -2.28
N LEU A 55 7.23 7.47 -3.16
CA LEU A 55 7.11 8.19 -4.42
C LEU A 55 6.04 7.57 -5.33
N LEU A 56 6.02 6.24 -5.46
CA LEU A 56 5.03 5.51 -6.24
C LEU A 56 3.63 5.66 -5.64
N PHE A 57 3.50 5.65 -4.31
CA PHE A 57 2.25 5.93 -3.63
C PHE A 57 1.72 7.33 -3.96
N LYS A 58 2.58 8.37 -3.90
CA LYS A 58 2.20 9.76 -4.24
C LYS A 58 1.75 9.90 -5.70
N GLN A 59 2.28 9.07 -6.60
CA GLN A 59 1.88 9.00 -8.00
C GLN A 59 0.61 8.16 -8.25
N GLY A 60 0.06 7.49 -7.23
CA GLY A 60 -1.07 6.57 -7.38
C GLY A 60 -0.70 5.20 -7.96
N LYS A 61 0.60 4.89 -8.10
CA LYS A 61 1.12 3.61 -8.62
C LYS A 61 1.13 2.53 -7.52
N TYR A 62 -0.02 2.27 -6.89
CA TYR A 62 -0.12 1.43 -5.69
C TYR A 62 0.36 -0.02 -5.89
N ALA A 63 0.03 -0.62 -7.04
CA ALA A 63 0.47 -1.98 -7.37
C ALA A 63 1.99 -2.11 -7.51
N GLN A 64 2.69 -1.02 -7.88
CA GLN A 64 4.16 -1.01 -7.95
C GLN A 64 4.80 -0.77 -6.58
N ALA A 65 4.13 -0.01 -5.71
CA ALA A 65 4.60 0.27 -4.35
C ALA A 65 4.44 -0.93 -3.40
N GLU A 66 3.40 -1.76 -3.59
CA GLU A 66 3.10 -2.96 -2.78
C GLU A 66 4.32 -3.87 -2.56
N PRO A 67 4.98 -4.42 -3.60
CA PRO A 67 6.10 -5.33 -3.41
C PRO A 67 7.31 -4.68 -2.72
N LEU A 68 7.49 -3.36 -2.87
CA LEU A 68 8.56 -2.62 -2.20
C LEU A 68 8.28 -2.52 -0.70
N CYS A 69 7.04 -2.17 -0.31
CA CYS A 69 6.64 -2.12 1.09
C CYS A 69 6.66 -3.51 1.76
N GLU A 70 6.20 -4.56 1.06
CA GLU A 70 6.27 -5.94 1.57
C GLU A 70 7.70 -6.36 1.84
N ARG A 71 8.61 -6.08 0.91
CA ARG A 71 10.03 -6.40 1.07
C ARG A 71 10.66 -5.65 2.23
N THR A 72 10.43 -4.33 2.34
CA THR A 72 10.94 -3.55 3.47
C THR A 72 10.40 -4.10 4.80
N LEU A 73 9.11 -4.42 4.87
CA LEU A 73 8.51 -4.99 6.08
C LEU A 73 9.19 -6.31 6.49
N GLN A 74 9.44 -7.21 5.54
CA GLN A 74 10.13 -8.47 5.82
C GLN A 74 11.57 -8.27 6.32
N ILE A 75 12.30 -7.32 5.73
CA ILE A 75 13.67 -6.98 6.18
C ILE A 75 13.63 -6.45 7.63
N TYR A 76 12.70 -5.55 7.97
CA TYR A 76 12.59 -5.00 9.32
C TYR A 76 12.16 -6.05 10.34
N GLU A 77 11.20 -6.89 10.01
CA GLU A 77 10.76 -7.98 10.88
C GLU A 77 11.90 -8.95 11.22
N ARG A 78 12.79 -9.21 10.26
CA ARG A 78 13.96 -10.07 10.47
C ARG A 78 15.09 -9.38 11.23
N THR A 79 15.33 -8.10 10.98
CA THR A 79 16.50 -7.38 11.52
C THR A 79 16.27 -6.81 12.90
N ILE A 80 15.12 -6.19 13.14
CA ILE A 80 14.81 -5.47 14.40
C ILE A 80 13.62 -6.07 15.16
N GLY A 81 12.94 -7.06 14.56
CA GLY A 81 11.88 -7.83 15.18
C GLY A 81 10.47 -7.26 14.96
N PRO A 82 9.43 -8.12 15.03
CA PRO A 82 8.07 -7.78 14.62
C PRO A 82 7.34 -6.79 15.55
N THR A 83 7.90 -6.50 16.73
CA THR A 83 7.30 -5.59 17.72
C THR A 83 7.92 -4.20 17.70
N HIS A 84 8.88 -3.93 16.81
CA HIS A 84 9.52 -2.64 16.72
C HIS A 84 8.54 -1.58 16.17
N PRO A 85 8.50 -0.34 16.69
CA PRO A 85 7.64 0.71 16.17
C PRO A 85 7.75 0.89 14.64
N ASP A 86 8.95 0.85 14.06
CA ASP A 86 9.11 0.97 12.59
C ASP A 86 8.37 -0.12 11.80
N VAL A 87 8.30 -1.35 12.31
CA VAL A 87 7.46 -2.42 11.72
C VAL A 87 5.99 -2.03 11.73
N GLY A 88 5.53 -1.36 12.78
CA GLY A 88 4.18 -0.83 12.85
C GLY A 88 3.90 0.27 11.80
N ILE A 89 4.89 1.13 11.50
CA ILE A 89 4.77 2.18 10.48
C ILE A 89 4.65 1.51 9.09
N LEU A 90 5.53 0.55 8.80
CA LEU A 90 5.53 -0.18 7.53
C LEU A 90 4.24 -0.99 7.35
N ALA A 91 3.75 -1.64 8.40
CA ALA A 91 2.46 -2.34 8.35
C ALA A 91 1.29 -1.39 8.04
N ASN A 92 1.27 -0.19 8.61
CA ASN A 92 0.28 0.83 8.26
C ASN A 92 0.38 1.28 6.78
N ASN A 93 1.60 1.51 6.28
CA ASN A 93 1.82 1.93 4.90
C ASN A 93 1.36 0.83 3.91
N LEU A 94 1.68 -0.43 4.18
CA LEU A 94 1.21 -1.56 3.38
C LEU A 94 -0.32 -1.75 3.49
N ALA A 95 -0.91 -1.53 4.66
CA ALA A 95 -2.37 -1.53 4.83
C ALA A 95 -3.04 -0.47 3.95
N MET A 96 -2.47 0.73 3.86
CA MET A 96 -2.95 1.79 2.98
C MET A 96 -2.86 1.38 1.50
N LEU A 97 -1.78 0.72 1.09
CA LEU A 97 -1.65 0.21 -0.27
C LEU A 97 -2.70 -0.83 -0.62
N TYR A 98 -2.99 -1.76 0.28
CA TYR A 98 -4.07 -2.73 0.11
C TYR A 98 -5.45 -2.06 0.12
N HIS A 99 -5.67 -1.08 1.01
CA HIS A 99 -6.90 -0.29 1.02
C HIS A 99 -7.14 0.35 -0.35
N MET A 100 -6.14 1.01 -0.94
CA MET A 100 -6.28 1.68 -2.24
C MET A 100 -6.48 0.72 -3.42
N GLN A 101 -6.24 -0.57 -3.21
CA GLN A 101 -6.44 -1.64 -4.20
C GLN A 101 -7.64 -2.53 -3.90
N ASP A 102 -8.51 -2.11 -2.96
CA ASP A 102 -9.73 -2.84 -2.56
C ASP A 102 -9.48 -4.21 -1.91
N LYS A 103 -8.24 -4.44 -1.47
CA LYS A 103 -7.78 -5.63 -0.73
C LYS A 103 -8.08 -5.47 0.77
N PHE A 104 -9.36 -5.32 1.10
CA PHE A 104 -9.78 -4.85 2.44
C PHE A 104 -9.40 -5.79 3.59
N GLU A 105 -9.48 -7.10 3.41
CA GLU A 105 -9.13 -8.08 4.44
C GLU A 105 -7.63 -8.01 4.80
N GLN A 106 -6.77 -7.92 3.79
CA GLN A 106 -5.33 -7.78 3.97
C GLN A 106 -4.98 -6.45 4.65
N ALA A 107 -5.67 -5.36 4.27
CA ALA A 107 -5.52 -4.06 4.91
C ALA A 107 -5.94 -4.09 6.39
N GLU A 108 -7.08 -4.70 6.72
CA GLU A 108 -7.57 -4.79 8.09
C GLU A 108 -6.60 -5.54 9.01
N ASN A 109 -6.07 -6.67 8.56
CA ASN A 109 -5.11 -7.46 9.33
C ASN A 109 -3.85 -6.64 9.65
N LEU A 110 -3.34 -5.88 8.68
CA LEU A 110 -2.18 -5.02 8.88
C LEU A 110 -2.49 -3.81 9.78
N TYR A 111 -3.65 -3.19 9.67
CA TYR A 111 -4.06 -2.11 10.58
C TYR A 111 -4.14 -2.60 12.03
N LYS A 112 -4.71 -3.78 12.28
CA LYS A 112 -4.76 -4.40 13.62
C LYS A 112 -3.36 -4.66 14.18
N LYS A 113 -2.45 -5.19 13.35
CA LYS A 113 -1.05 -5.43 13.71
C LYS A 113 -0.33 -4.12 14.04
N ALA A 114 -0.44 -3.12 13.15
CA ALA A 114 0.14 -1.81 13.36
C ALA A 114 -0.38 -1.16 14.65
N LEU A 115 -1.68 -1.26 14.94
CA LEU A 115 -2.28 -0.66 16.14
C LEU A 115 -1.72 -1.30 17.41
N ALA A 116 -1.58 -2.62 17.43
CA ALA A 116 -1.01 -3.34 18.56
C ALA A 116 0.45 -2.93 18.82
N VAL A 117 1.27 -2.86 17.76
CA VAL A 117 2.69 -2.49 17.85
C VAL A 117 2.85 -1.02 18.26
N GLN A 118 2.23 -0.11 17.52
CA GLN A 118 2.39 1.33 17.74
C GLN A 118 1.84 1.79 19.08
N THR A 119 0.68 1.27 19.49
CA THR A 119 0.09 1.69 20.76
C THR A 119 0.92 1.19 21.95
N LYS A 120 1.52 0.00 21.86
CA LYS A 120 2.41 -0.51 22.90
C LYS A 120 3.71 0.28 22.98
N ALA A 121 4.28 0.65 21.84
CA ALA A 121 5.58 1.31 21.78
C ALA A 121 5.52 2.82 22.06
N LEU A 122 4.55 3.53 21.47
CA LEU A 122 4.45 4.99 21.51
C LEU A 122 3.37 5.52 22.45
N GLY A 123 2.45 4.64 22.84
CA GLY A 123 1.29 4.99 23.65
C GLY A 123 0.12 5.54 22.85
N ALA A 124 -1.05 5.47 23.47
CA ALA A 124 -2.35 5.80 22.91
C ALA A 124 -2.50 7.21 22.33
N LYS A 125 -1.72 8.18 22.83
CA LYS A 125 -1.84 9.60 22.48
C LYS A 125 -0.89 10.02 21.34
N HIS A 126 -0.05 9.10 20.86
CA HIS A 126 0.93 9.43 19.84
C HIS A 126 0.23 9.76 18.51
N PRO A 127 0.65 10.82 17.78
CA PRO A 127 0.05 11.20 16.50
C PRO A 127 -0.05 10.04 15.50
N GLU A 128 0.97 9.18 15.42
CA GLU A 128 0.96 7.98 14.57
C GLU A 128 -0.18 7.01 14.91
N VAL A 129 -0.46 6.77 16.19
CA VAL A 129 -1.57 5.91 16.62
C VAL A 129 -2.92 6.54 16.27
N ILE A 130 -3.02 7.88 16.39
CA ILE A 130 -4.23 8.63 16.05
C ILE A 130 -4.50 8.59 14.54
N ASN A 131 -3.48 8.80 13.72
CA ASN A 131 -3.57 8.69 12.26
C ASN A 131 -3.97 7.28 11.83
N LEU A 132 -3.34 6.27 12.44
CA LEU A 132 -3.63 4.87 12.20
C LEU A 132 -5.08 4.49 12.53
N LEU A 133 -5.62 4.96 13.65
CA LEU A 133 -7.04 4.81 13.98
C LEU A 133 -7.96 5.47 12.93
N GLY A 134 -7.58 6.63 12.41
CA GLY A 134 -8.30 7.32 11.34
C GLY A 134 -8.29 6.55 10.02
N ASN A 135 -7.12 6.04 9.62
CA ASN A 135 -6.97 5.21 8.42
C ASN A 135 -7.79 3.93 8.53
N TYR A 136 -7.78 3.31 9.71
CA TYR A 136 -8.54 2.10 9.93
C TYR A 136 -10.06 2.36 9.95
N ALA A 137 -10.51 3.48 10.52
CA ALA A 137 -11.90 3.91 10.42
C ALA A 137 -12.36 4.07 8.97
N ASN A 138 -11.53 4.69 8.12
CA ASN A 138 -11.83 4.86 6.71
C ASN A 138 -12.00 3.51 5.99
N LEU A 139 -11.17 2.52 6.30
CA LEU A 139 -11.34 1.16 5.77
C LEU A 139 -12.69 0.57 6.17
N LEU A 140 -13.07 0.71 7.45
CA LEU A 140 -14.32 0.17 7.99
C LEU A 140 -15.56 0.78 7.31
N PHE A 141 -15.54 2.09 7.04
CA PHE A 141 -16.60 2.74 6.27
C PHE A 141 -16.72 2.21 4.84
N ARG A 142 -15.59 1.86 4.20
CA ARG A 142 -15.60 1.28 2.85
C ARG A 142 -16.21 -0.11 2.77
N VAL A 143 -16.12 -0.88 3.86
CA VAL A 143 -16.72 -2.21 3.97
C VAL A 143 -18.09 -2.18 4.67
N HIS A 144 -18.72 -1.00 4.79
CA HIS A 144 -20.03 -0.79 5.41
C HIS A 144 -20.13 -1.24 6.89
N ARG A 145 -19.00 -1.21 7.61
CA ARG A 145 -18.92 -1.47 9.07
C ARG A 145 -18.91 -0.16 9.84
N ASP A 146 -19.96 0.65 9.62
CA ASP A 146 -20.01 2.04 10.08
C ASP A 146 -19.91 2.20 11.59
N ALA A 147 -20.54 1.30 12.36
CA ALA A 147 -20.47 1.32 13.82
C ALA A 147 -19.04 1.16 14.35
N GLU A 148 -18.27 0.25 13.75
CA GLU A 148 -16.86 0.03 14.11
C GLU A 148 -15.98 1.19 13.64
N GLY A 149 -16.26 1.74 12.45
CA GLY A 149 -15.58 2.92 11.94
C GLY A 149 -15.76 4.14 12.85
N GLU A 150 -16.99 4.41 13.31
CA GLU A 150 -17.27 5.49 14.27
C GLU A 150 -16.59 5.24 15.62
N GLN A 151 -16.50 3.98 16.06
CA GLN A 151 -15.76 3.63 17.25
C GLN A 151 -14.27 3.97 17.11
N MET A 152 -13.63 3.61 15.99
CA MET A 152 -12.22 3.96 15.74
C MET A 152 -12.01 5.48 15.68
N ARG A 153 -12.93 6.21 15.05
CA ARG A 153 -12.90 7.67 15.00
C ARG A 153 -13.09 8.32 16.38
N ALA A 154 -13.95 7.76 17.21
CA ALA A 154 -14.14 8.19 18.58
C ALA A 154 -12.89 7.92 19.44
N MET A 155 -12.21 6.78 19.24
CA MET A 155 -10.93 6.49 19.89
C MET A 155 -9.87 7.52 19.48
N ALA A 156 -9.75 7.84 18.19
CA ALA A 156 -8.82 8.86 17.69
C ALA A 156 -9.07 10.24 18.34
N LYS A 157 -10.34 10.68 18.41
CA LYS A 157 -10.72 11.93 19.10
C LYS A 157 -10.50 11.89 20.62
N SER A 158 -10.68 10.73 21.24
CA SER A 158 -10.43 10.57 22.68
C SER A 158 -8.94 10.52 23.00
N ALA A 159 -8.11 10.05 22.08
CA ALA A 159 -6.66 10.04 22.17
C ALA A 159 -6.09 11.47 22.10
N THR A 160 -6.58 12.31 21.20
CA THR A 160 -6.17 13.74 21.11
C THR A 160 -6.53 14.52 22.37
N THR A 161 -7.67 14.21 22.99
CA THR A 161 -8.12 14.84 24.26
C THR A 161 -7.51 14.20 25.51
N GLY A 162 -6.69 13.17 25.35
CA GLY A 162 -5.99 12.47 26.43
C GLY A 162 -6.87 11.59 27.33
N LYS A 163 -8.14 11.38 26.95
CA LYS A 163 -9.13 10.58 27.68
C LYS A 163 -9.06 9.08 27.37
N TRP A 164 -8.37 8.69 26.30
CA TRP A 164 -8.18 7.28 25.94
C TRP A 164 -6.90 6.71 26.56
N ASN A 165 -7.02 5.62 27.31
CA ASN A 165 -5.93 4.75 27.75
C ASN A 165 -6.28 3.29 27.41
N MET A 166 -5.32 2.54 26.86
CA MET A 166 -5.58 1.30 26.13
C MET A 166 -5.79 0.06 27.04
N SER A 167 -6.21 0.23 28.29
CA SER A 167 -6.19 -0.87 29.28
C SER A 167 -7.40 -1.81 29.28
N GLY A 168 -8.39 -1.65 28.39
CA GLY A 168 -9.55 -2.56 28.40
C GLY A 168 -10.34 -2.72 27.09
N ARG A 169 -10.50 -1.65 26.30
CA ARG A 169 -11.40 -1.72 25.11
C ARG A 169 -10.82 -2.39 23.88
N TYR A 170 -9.49 -2.44 23.73
CA TYR A 170 -8.84 -3.05 22.55
C TYR A 170 -8.68 -4.57 22.69
N GLN A 171 -8.53 -5.08 23.92
CA GLN A 171 -8.46 -6.53 24.17
C GLN A 171 -9.78 -7.22 23.77
N ALA A 172 -10.92 -6.59 24.07
CA ALA A 172 -12.24 -7.06 23.61
C ALA A 172 -12.37 -7.07 22.08
N TYR A 173 -11.72 -6.12 21.41
CA TYR A 173 -11.73 -6.00 19.95
C TYR A 173 -10.91 -7.10 19.25
N ASN A 174 -9.77 -7.50 19.81
CA ASN A 174 -8.99 -8.64 19.32
C ASN A 174 -9.63 -10.01 19.63
N ALA A 175 -10.61 -10.07 20.54
CA ALA A 175 -11.20 -11.31 21.05
C ALA A 175 -12.51 -11.74 20.35
N GLY A 176 -12.88 -11.11 19.23
CA GLY A 176 -14.14 -11.39 18.52
C GLY A 176 -15.23 -10.41 18.94
N GLY A 177 -15.65 -9.57 18.00
CA GLY A 177 -16.44 -8.37 18.23
C GLY A 177 -17.72 -8.58 19.04
N VAL A 178 -17.75 -8.02 20.24
CA VAL A 178 -18.94 -7.40 20.82
C VAL A 178 -18.45 -6.27 21.75
N ALA A 179 -18.76 -5.02 21.43
CA ALA A 179 -18.55 -3.92 22.37
C ALA A 179 -19.59 -4.03 23.49
N PRO A 180 -19.23 -4.04 24.79
CA PRO A 180 -20.22 -3.93 25.84
C PRO A 180 -20.79 -2.50 25.83
N SER A 181 -22.11 -2.42 25.74
CA SER A 181 -22.90 -1.19 25.89
C SER A 181 -22.66 -0.57 27.26
N HIS A 182 -22.42 0.75 27.28
CA HIS A 182 -22.51 1.67 28.42
C HIS A 182 -22.28 1.09 29.82
N ALA A 183 -21.10 1.34 30.39
CA ALA A 183 -20.94 1.41 31.84
C ALA A 183 -20.06 2.61 32.21
N GLN A 184 -20.62 3.44 33.09
CA GLN A 184 -20.04 4.67 33.63
C GLN A 184 -18.72 4.42 34.36
N ALA A 185 -17.83 5.42 34.31
CA ALA A 185 -16.63 5.49 35.14
C ALA A 185 -16.98 5.48 36.64
N PRO A 186 -16.01 5.11 37.47
CA PRO A 186 -15.69 5.99 38.59
C PRO A 186 -14.24 6.45 38.53
N ALA A 187 -14.08 7.75 38.79
CA ALA A 187 -12.84 8.37 39.18
C ALA A 187 -12.43 7.88 40.57
N GLN A 188 -11.15 7.58 40.77
CA GLN A 188 -10.48 7.83 42.05
C GLN A 188 -8.96 7.91 41.86
N ALA A 189 -8.40 8.91 42.51
CA ALA A 189 -7.00 9.29 42.51
C ALA A 189 -6.20 8.48 43.54
N ALA A 190 -4.92 8.21 43.24
CA ALA A 190 -3.88 8.09 44.27
C ALA A 190 -2.49 8.34 43.65
N GLN A 191 -1.68 9.08 44.40
CA GLN A 191 -0.37 9.64 44.06
C GLN A 191 0.79 8.65 44.35
N SER A 192 1.95 8.92 43.72
CA SER A 192 3.34 8.65 44.20
C SER A 192 3.75 7.18 44.39
N THR A 193 4.78 6.60 43.76
CA THR A 193 6.21 6.97 43.61
C THR A 193 6.87 5.96 42.63
N PRO A 194 8.04 6.25 42.00
CA PRO A 194 8.71 5.31 41.11
C PRO A 194 9.80 4.51 41.84
N PRO A 195 10.08 3.24 41.46
CA PRO A 195 11.41 2.68 41.64
C PRO A 195 12.21 2.74 40.34
N LYS A 196 13.43 3.27 40.47
CA LYS A 196 14.55 2.98 39.56
C LYS A 196 14.75 1.46 39.50
N GLN A 197 14.83 0.88 38.31
CA GLN A 197 15.77 -0.20 38.06
C GLN A 197 16.47 0.00 36.73
N THR A 198 17.77 0.16 36.89
CA THR A 198 18.86 0.14 35.92
C THR A 198 18.83 -1.17 35.13
N GLN A 199 18.84 -1.09 33.80
CA GLN A 199 19.53 -2.08 32.99
C GLN A 199 20.31 -1.35 31.90
N GLN A 200 21.61 -1.23 32.16
CA GLN A 200 22.64 -1.06 31.14
C GLN A 200 22.70 -2.32 30.27
N GLN A 201 23.32 -2.14 29.10
CA GLN A 201 23.72 -3.11 28.05
C GLN A 201 22.76 -3.07 26.86
N GLN A 202 23.18 -2.85 25.62
CA GLN A 202 24.52 -2.76 25.04
C GLN A 202 24.43 -1.89 23.78
N SER A 203 25.49 -1.14 23.55
CA SER A 203 25.81 -0.44 22.32
C SER A 203 25.94 -1.42 21.16
N ASP A 204 25.08 -1.28 20.16
CA ASP A 204 25.45 -1.44 18.76
C ASP A 204 24.76 -0.34 17.97
N THR A 205 25.56 0.62 17.54
CA THR A 205 25.15 1.78 16.76
C THR A 205 24.78 1.33 15.34
N VAL A 206 23.51 0.95 15.15
CA VAL A 206 22.87 1.03 13.83
C VAL A 206 22.33 2.46 13.70
N PRO A 207 22.73 3.24 12.68
CA PRO A 207 22.25 4.62 12.54
C PRO A 207 20.72 4.62 12.31
N PRO A 208 20.02 5.66 12.76
CA PRO A 208 18.57 5.66 12.79
C PRO A 208 17.99 5.82 11.37
N SER A 209 17.45 4.74 10.81
CA SER A 209 16.47 4.81 9.71
C SER A 209 15.19 5.56 10.11
N SER A 210 15.02 5.89 11.40
CA SER A 210 13.87 6.58 11.96
C SER A 210 13.66 8.04 11.46
N LYS A 211 14.58 8.62 10.68
CA LYS A 211 14.36 9.97 10.09
C LYS A 211 13.52 9.96 8.81
N ILE A 212 13.34 8.82 8.15
CA ILE A 212 12.59 8.74 6.88
C ILE A 212 11.22 8.06 7.08
N LEU A 213 11.09 7.13 8.03
CA LEU A 213 9.83 6.47 8.36
C LEU A 213 8.82 7.42 9.01
N HIS A 214 7.94 7.97 8.18
CA HIS A 214 6.69 8.57 8.61
C HIS A 214 5.53 7.78 7.98
N SER A 215 4.37 7.73 8.64
CA SER A 215 3.16 7.26 7.96
C SER A 215 3.02 8.06 6.68
N VAL A 216 2.82 7.36 5.56
CA VAL A 216 2.43 8.07 4.33
C VAL A 216 1.14 8.82 4.67
N GLY A 217 1.14 10.13 4.43
CA GLY A 217 -0.02 10.98 4.71
C GLY A 217 -1.27 10.45 4.01
N ALA A 218 -2.45 10.91 4.43
CA ALA A 218 -3.72 10.47 3.83
C ALA A 218 -3.63 10.36 2.30
N PRO A 219 -4.13 9.28 1.69
CA PRO A 219 -4.02 9.08 0.26
C PRO A 219 -4.56 10.33 -0.46
N PRO A 220 -3.91 10.80 -1.54
CA PRO A 220 -4.48 11.87 -2.35
C PRO A 220 -5.91 11.48 -2.74
N PRO A 221 -6.85 12.43 -2.81
CA PRO A 221 -8.22 12.14 -3.21
C PRO A 221 -8.17 11.33 -4.50
N ILE A 222 -8.92 10.23 -4.56
CA ILE A 222 -8.98 9.34 -5.71
C ILE A 222 -9.17 10.22 -6.94
N GLN A 223 -8.10 10.42 -7.71
CA GLN A 223 -8.24 10.97 -9.04
C GLN A 223 -9.09 9.95 -9.74
N LYS A 224 -10.32 10.31 -10.11
CA LYS A 224 -11.14 9.49 -11.02
C LYS A 224 -10.19 9.02 -12.11
N PRO A 225 -10.18 7.73 -12.48
CA PRO A 225 -9.27 7.25 -13.51
C PRO A 225 -9.40 8.21 -14.68
N VAL A 226 -8.30 8.94 -14.97
CA VAL A 226 -8.13 9.55 -16.27
C VAL A 226 -8.03 8.33 -17.15
N MET A 227 -9.17 7.96 -17.74
CA MET A 227 -9.16 6.95 -18.79
C MET A 227 -8.14 7.46 -19.79
N PRO A 228 -7.07 6.71 -20.08
CA PRO A 228 -6.26 7.06 -21.24
C PRO A 228 -7.24 7.15 -22.39
N GLU A 229 -7.28 8.30 -23.08
CA GLU A 229 -7.98 8.37 -24.36
C GLU A 229 -7.53 7.14 -25.14
N SER A 230 -8.50 6.30 -25.49
CA SER A 230 -8.22 5.09 -26.24
C SER A 230 -7.40 5.52 -27.45
N PRO A 231 -6.20 4.98 -27.68
CA PRO A 231 -5.43 5.34 -28.86
C PRO A 231 -6.33 5.10 -30.07
N GLN A 232 -6.69 6.17 -30.77
CA GLN A 232 -7.36 6.10 -32.06
C GLN A 232 -6.37 5.45 -33.03
N PHE A 233 -6.33 4.13 -33.04
CA PHE A 233 -5.79 3.39 -34.16
C PHE A 233 -6.72 3.62 -35.34
N PRO A 234 -6.23 4.11 -36.49
CA PRO A 234 -7.05 4.21 -37.68
C PRO A 234 -7.58 2.81 -38.02
N LEU A 235 -8.90 2.71 -38.19
CA LEU A 235 -9.55 1.48 -38.63
C LEU A 235 -8.88 0.99 -39.93
N PRO A 236 -8.52 -0.30 -40.06
CA PRO A 236 -8.09 -0.83 -41.33
C PRO A 236 -9.21 -0.69 -42.36
N PRO A 237 -8.89 -0.42 -43.65
CA PRO A 237 -9.92 -0.33 -44.68
C PRO A 237 -10.66 -1.67 -44.81
N PRO A 238 -11.96 -1.67 -45.16
CA PRO A 238 -12.73 -2.89 -45.28
C PRO A 238 -12.13 -3.80 -46.35
N SER A 239 -11.79 -5.02 -45.95
CA SER A 239 -11.42 -6.11 -46.85
C SER A 239 -12.53 -6.32 -47.88
N THR A 240 -12.20 -6.17 -49.15
CA THR A 240 -13.08 -6.50 -50.27
C THR A 240 -13.15 -8.02 -50.38
N GLU A 241 -14.03 -8.62 -49.60
CA GLU A 241 -14.32 -10.06 -49.69
C GLU A 241 -15.23 -10.28 -50.91
N ALA A 242 -14.63 -10.76 -52.00
CA ALA A 242 -15.36 -11.23 -53.17
C ALA A 242 -16.15 -12.51 -52.82
N PRO A 243 -17.40 -12.67 -53.29
CA PRO A 243 -18.20 -13.83 -52.96
C PRO A 243 -17.63 -15.12 -53.59
N PRO A 244 -17.82 -16.29 -52.94
CA PRO A 244 -17.30 -17.56 -53.42
C PRO A 244 -18.01 -17.99 -54.70
N THR A 245 -17.21 -18.43 -55.67
CA THR A 245 -17.65 -19.03 -56.93
C THR A 245 -18.43 -20.31 -56.69
N GLN A 246 -19.73 -20.30 -56.99
CA GLN A 246 -20.49 -21.52 -57.25
C GLN A 246 -20.79 -21.66 -58.75
N SER A 247 -20.19 -22.72 -59.30
CA SER A 247 -20.72 -23.61 -60.33
C SER A 247 -20.89 -23.08 -61.75
N GLY A 248 -19.96 -23.48 -62.62
CA GLY A 248 -20.18 -23.54 -64.06
C GLY A 248 -21.11 -24.69 -64.43
N ILE A 249 -22.42 -24.44 -64.44
CA ILE A 249 -23.43 -25.32 -65.06
C ILE A 249 -24.48 -24.42 -65.70
N GLY A 250 -24.43 -24.26 -67.02
CA GLY A 250 -25.46 -23.50 -67.72
C GLY A 250 -25.27 -23.23 -69.21
N ARG A 251 -24.14 -23.59 -69.84
CA ARG A 251 -24.01 -23.33 -71.28
C ARG A 251 -22.91 -24.12 -72.01
N LEU A 252 -22.96 -25.46 -72.02
CA LEU A 252 -22.40 -26.25 -73.14
C LEU A 252 -22.79 -27.74 -73.13
N MET A 253 -24.08 -28.06 -72.89
CA MET A 253 -24.60 -29.42 -73.10
C MET A 253 -25.95 -29.38 -73.85
N GLN A 254 -26.04 -28.51 -74.87
CA GLN A 254 -27.08 -28.54 -75.92
C GLN A 254 -26.53 -29.13 -77.24
N GLN A 255 -25.52 -30.01 -77.14
CA GLN A 255 -24.99 -30.78 -78.26
C GLN A 255 -24.53 -32.16 -77.76
N ARG A 256 -25.49 -33.11 -77.66
CA ARG A 256 -25.34 -34.60 -77.76
C ARG A 256 -26.44 -35.37 -76.99
N LYS A 257 -27.68 -34.99 -77.27
CA LYS A 257 -28.91 -35.79 -77.25
C LYS A 257 -29.70 -35.05 -78.33
N ASP A 258 -29.66 -35.43 -79.61
CA ASP A 258 -30.48 -36.50 -80.15
C ASP A 258 -29.98 -36.94 -81.55
N SER A 259 -28.72 -37.37 -81.65
CA SER A 259 -28.43 -38.47 -82.58
C SER A 259 -29.07 -39.72 -81.98
N LEU A 260 -30.37 -39.90 -82.21
CA LEU A 260 -31.18 -41.12 -82.13
C LEU A 260 -32.68 -40.72 -82.14
N ASN A 261 -33.21 -40.42 -83.33
CA ASN A 261 -34.59 -40.69 -83.80
C ASN A 261 -35.06 -39.61 -84.80
N ASN A 262 -34.69 -39.80 -86.06
CA ASN A 262 -35.62 -39.57 -87.16
C ASN A 262 -35.72 -40.90 -87.91
N PRO A 263 -36.93 -41.33 -88.28
CA PRO A 263 -37.23 -41.64 -89.67
C PRO A 263 -37.74 -40.39 -90.37
#